data_AF-A0A1Y2EZ11-F1
#
_entry.id   AF-A0A1Y2EZ11-F1
#
_cell.length_a   1.000
_cell.length_b   1.000
_cell.length_c   1.000
_cell.angle_alpha   90.00
_cell.angle_beta   90.00
_cell.angle_gamma   90.00
#
_symmetry.space_group_name_H-M   'P 1'
#
loop_
_entity.id
_entity.type
_entity.pdbx_description
1 polymer ?
#
loop_
_entity_poly.entity_id
_entity_poly.type
_entity_poly.pdbx_seq_one_letter_code
_entity_poly.pdbx_strand_id
1 'polypeptide(L)'
;MICASEVGAVTTEPEDVASKGRLMQGRMLLVDIQEGKIIDDGELKKVICHKHDFDTWIENNMIKLEDVLTYTKNNYYMLDSTTFAKDPRAIAFGYTHEQINMLFSPIFNEGKKALGSMGK
;
A
#
# COMPACT_ATOMS: atom_id res chain seq x y z
N MET A 1 3.35 -33.81 -11.25
CA MET A 1 3.63 -32.35 -11.26
C MET A 1 4.90 -32.10 -10.48
N ILE A 2 5.81 -31.26 -10.99
CA ILE A 2 7.06 -30.90 -10.32
C ILE A 2 7.05 -29.38 -10.10
N CYS A 3 7.17 -28.93 -8.86
CA CYS A 3 7.31 -27.52 -8.51
C CYS A 3 8.56 -27.36 -7.64
N ALA A 4 9.49 -26.50 -8.06
CA ALA A 4 10.75 -26.28 -7.39
C ALA A 4 11.17 -24.81 -7.54
N SER A 5 12.02 -24.32 -6.65
CA SER A 5 12.59 -22.96 -6.71
C SER A 5 13.44 -22.73 -7.97
N GLU A 6 13.93 -23.81 -8.57
CA GLU A 6 14.84 -23.79 -9.70
C GLU A 6 14.43 -24.83 -10.75
N VAL A 7 14.77 -24.54 -12.01
CA VAL A 7 14.52 -25.46 -13.12
C VAL A 7 15.66 -26.49 -13.17
N GLY A 8 15.30 -27.77 -13.25
CA GLY A 8 16.27 -28.87 -13.31
C GLY A 8 16.56 -29.55 -11.97
N ALA A 9 15.82 -29.20 -10.91
CA ALA A 9 15.91 -29.88 -9.61
C ALA A 9 15.55 -31.39 -9.68
N VAL A 10 14.77 -31.78 -10.69
CA VAL A 10 14.41 -33.17 -10.97
C VAL A 10 14.62 -33.41 -12.46
N THR A 11 15.33 -34.48 -12.80
CA THR A 11 15.54 -34.92 -14.19
C THR A 11 14.25 -35.52 -14.74
N THR A 12 13.83 -35.12 -15.94
CA THR A 12 12.64 -35.63 -16.61
C THR A 12 12.88 -35.59 -18.11
N GLU A 13 12.44 -36.62 -18.84
CA GLU A 13 12.60 -36.66 -20.30
C GLU A 13 11.69 -35.59 -20.94
N PRO A 14 12.17 -34.84 -21.97
CA PRO A 14 11.38 -33.79 -22.60
C PRO A 14 10.05 -34.27 -23.21
N GLU A 15 9.99 -35.54 -23.62
CA GLU A 15 8.82 -36.18 -24.22
C GLU A 15 7.66 -36.34 -23.21
N ASP A 16 7.94 -36.41 -21.91
CA ASP A 16 6.95 -36.55 -20.84
C ASP A 16 6.39 -35.19 -20.36
N VAL A 17 6.93 -34.07 -20.86
CA VAL A 17 6.58 -32.71 -20.38
C VAL A 17 5.43 -32.12 -21.20
N ALA A 18 4.21 -32.23 -20.67
CA ALA A 18 3.03 -31.61 -21.29
C ALA A 18 3.04 -30.07 -21.26
N SER A 19 3.56 -29.46 -20.20
CA SER A 19 3.63 -28.00 -20.03
C SER A 19 4.73 -27.62 -19.06
N LYS A 20 5.38 -26.47 -19.31
CA LYS A 20 6.42 -25.89 -18.47
C LYS A 20 6.14 -24.40 -18.27
N GLY A 21 6.15 -23.96 -17.02
CA GLY A 21 5.85 -22.59 -16.65
C GLY A 21 6.49 -22.18 -15.34
N ARG A 22 6.19 -20.95 -14.90
CA ARG A 22 6.60 -20.40 -13.61
C ARG A 22 5.45 -19.67 -12.95
N LEU A 23 5.47 -19.58 -11.63
CA LEU A 23 4.53 -18.72 -10.89
C LEU A 23 4.87 -17.24 -11.16
N MET A 24 3.86 -16.48 -11.56
CA MET A 24 3.95 -15.03 -11.74
C MET A 24 3.53 -14.33 -10.44
N GLN A 25 3.90 -13.06 -10.29
CA GLN A 25 3.54 -12.28 -9.11
C GLN A 25 2.01 -12.28 -8.91
N GLY A 26 1.60 -12.66 -7.70
CA GLY A 26 0.19 -12.71 -7.31
C GLY A 26 -0.61 -13.91 -7.83
N ARG A 27 0.02 -14.88 -8.52
CA ARG A 27 -0.65 -16.13 -8.94
C ARG A 27 -0.38 -17.27 -7.97
N MET A 28 -1.39 -18.12 -7.79
CA MET A 28 -1.33 -19.33 -6.99
C MET A 28 -1.39 -20.58 -7.87
N LEU A 29 -0.75 -21.65 -7.42
CA LEU A 29 -0.86 -22.98 -8.01
C LEU A 29 -1.54 -23.89 -6.98
N LEU A 30 -2.70 -24.44 -7.34
CA LEU A 30 -3.43 -25.37 -6.49
C LEU A 30 -3.68 -26.67 -7.24
N VAL A 31 -3.43 -27.78 -6.56
CA VAL A 31 -3.75 -29.12 -7.06
C VAL A 31 -4.71 -29.77 -6.10
N ASP A 32 -5.88 -30.15 -6.61
CA ASP A 32 -6.83 -30.98 -5.89
C ASP A 32 -6.45 -32.45 -6.11
N ILE A 33 -6.00 -33.10 -5.03
CA ILE A 33 -5.55 -34.50 -5.06
C ILE A 33 -6.74 -35.47 -5.11
N GLN A 34 -7.92 -35.07 -4.62
CA GLN A 34 -9.12 -35.92 -4.65
C GLN A 34 -9.72 -35.95 -6.06
N GLU A 35 -9.83 -34.79 -6.69
CA GLU A 35 -10.36 -34.65 -8.06
C GLU A 35 -9.29 -34.88 -9.15
N GLY A 36 -8.01 -34.89 -8.78
CA GLY A 36 -6.88 -35.06 -9.70
C GLY A 36 -6.69 -33.89 -10.68
N LYS A 37 -7.13 -32.69 -10.31
CA LYS A 37 -7.15 -31.50 -11.20
C LYS A 37 -6.21 -30.41 -10.72
N ILE A 38 -5.59 -29.73 -11.69
CA ILE A 38 -4.86 -28.48 -11.46
C ILE A 38 -5.87 -27.34 -11.60
N ILE A 39 -6.07 -26.57 -10.53
CA ILE A 39 -7.04 -25.48 -10.49
C ILE A 39 -6.32 -24.19 -10.93
N ASP A 40 -6.93 -23.48 -11.88
CA ASP A 40 -6.41 -22.20 -12.34
C ASP A 40 -6.55 -21.11 -11.25
N ASP A 41 -5.60 -20.18 -11.19
CA ASP A 41 -5.58 -19.08 -10.22
C ASP A 41 -6.87 -18.24 -10.25
N GLY A 42 -7.40 -17.97 -11.45
CA GLY A 42 -8.62 -17.18 -11.62
C GLY A 42 -9.87 -17.92 -11.13
N GLU A 43 -9.94 -19.23 -11.37
CA GLU A 43 -11.01 -20.08 -10.87
C GLU A 43 -10.97 -20.17 -9.35
N LEU A 44 -9.80 -20.44 -8.77
CA LEU A 44 -9.60 -20.50 -7.33
C LEU A 44 -10.02 -19.20 -6.64
N LYS A 45 -9.56 -18.06 -7.14
CA LYS A 45 -9.91 -16.76 -6.57
C LYS A 45 -11.39 -16.47 -6.68
N LYS A 46 -12.04 -16.81 -7.80
CA LYS A 46 -13.49 -16.68 -7.93
C LYS A 46 -14.22 -17.49 -6.86
N VAL A 47 -13.85 -18.76 -6.65
CA VAL A 47 -14.47 -19.59 -5.62
C VAL A 47 -14.32 -18.94 -4.24
N ILE A 48 -13.14 -18.43 -3.90
CA ILE A 48 -12.88 -17.78 -2.61
C ILE A 48 -13.66 -16.47 -2.47
N CYS A 49 -13.65 -15.61 -3.49
CA CYS A 49 -14.36 -14.33 -3.48
C CYS A 49 -15.87 -14.50 -3.32
N HIS A 50 -16.45 -15.61 -3.78
CA HIS A 50 -17.89 -15.89 -3.63
C HIS A 50 -18.25 -16.63 -2.34
N LYS A 51 -17.29 -16.95 -1.46
CA LYS A 51 -17.61 -17.60 -0.17
C LYS A 51 -18.43 -16.71 0.76
N HIS A 52 -18.19 -15.41 0.68
CA HIS A 52 -18.89 -14.40 1.46
C HIS A 52 -19.13 -13.16 0.60
N ASP A 53 -20.10 -12.35 1.00
CA ASP A 53 -20.41 -11.09 0.32
C ASP A 53 -19.49 -9.96 0.80
N PHE A 54 -18.23 -10.03 0.35
CA PHE A 54 -17.18 -9.08 0.76
C PHE A 54 -17.49 -7.65 0.30
N ASP A 55 -18.16 -7.47 -0.84
CA ASP A 55 -18.52 -6.16 -1.36
C ASP A 55 -19.48 -5.45 -0.40
N THR A 56 -20.55 -6.12 0.01
CA THR A 56 -21.50 -5.60 1.01
C THR A 56 -20.84 -5.33 2.36
N TRP A 57 -19.85 -6.12 2.77
CA TRP A 57 -19.12 -5.85 4.02
C TRP A 57 -18.29 -4.58 3.94
N ILE A 58 -17.61 -4.38 2.82
CA ILE A 58 -16.80 -3.19 2.57
C ILE A 58 -17.71 -1.96 2.51
N GLU A 59 -18.80 -2.02 1.76
CA GLU A 59 -19.74 -0.89 1.63
C GLU A 59 -20.36 -0.47 2.97
N ASN A 60 -20.74 -1.44 3.82
CA ASN A 60 -21.42 -1.14 5.08
C ASN A 60 -20.49 -0.77 6.24
N ASN A 61 -19.22 -1.21 6.21
CA ASN A 61 -18.34 -1.08 7.37
C ASN A 61 -17.10 -0.20 7.12
N MET A 62 -16.84 0.20 5.87
CA MET A 62 -15.70 1.05 5.55
C MET A 62 -16.11 2.51 5.49
N ILE A 63 -15.57 3.31 6.41
CA ILE A 63 -15.71 4.77 6.38
C ILE A 63 -14.51 5.33 5.62
N LYS A 64 -14.75 6.06 4.53
CA LYS A 64 -13.67 6.76 3.82
C LYS A 64 -13.36 8.08 4.50
N LEU A 65 -12.08 8.41 4.60
CA LEU A 65 -11.63 9.67 5.19
C LEU A 65 -12.20 10.90 4.44
N GLU A 66 -12.38 10.79 3.13
CA GLU A 66 -12.97 11.83 2.28
C GLU A 66 -14.40 12.19 2.70
N ASP A 67 -15.19 11.20 3.10
CA ASP A 67 -16.55 11.40 3.59
C ASP A 67 -16.52 12.17 4.91
N VAL A 68 -15.62 11.79 5.83
CA VAL A 68 -15.42 12.48 7.12
C VAL A 68 -14.99 13.94 6.94
N LEU A 69 -14.05 14.19 6.02
CA LEU A 69 -13.58 15.55 5.73
C LEU A 69 -14.69 16.46 5.22
N THR A 70 -15.67 15.91 4.50
CA THR A 70 -16.83 16.69 4.04
C THR A 70 -17.69 17.19 5.20
N TYR A 71 -17.81 16.43 6.29
CA TYR A 71 -18.52 16.86 7.50
C TYR A 71 -17.71 17.83 8.37
N THR A 72 -16.38 17.77 8.35
CA THR A 72 -15.51 18.59 9.22
C THR A 72 -14.97 19.87 8.57
N LYS A 73 -15.28 20.11 7.29
CA LYS A 73 -14.82 21.25 6.48
C LYS A 73 -15.05 22.64 7.09
N ASN A 74 -15.81 22.78 8.18
CA ASN A 74 -16.09 24.08 8.82
C ASN A 74 -15.29 24.36 10.10
N ASN A 75 -14.40 23.46 10.54
CA ASN A 75 -13.54 23.68 11.71
C ASN A 75 -12.16 24.22 11.32
N TYR A 76 -12.11 25.37 10.66
CA TYR A 76 -10.83 26.07 10.47
C TYR A 76 -10.49 26.85 11.74
N TYR A 77 -9.26 26.68 12.23
CA TYR A 77 -8.70 27.61 13.18
C TYR A 77 -8.53 28.96 12.48
N MET A 78 -9.21 29.99 12.96
CA MET A 78 -8.98 31.36 12.50
C MET A 78 -7.60 31.79 12.97
N LEU A 79 -6.75 32.15 12.01
CA LEU A 79 -5.45 32.74 12.32
C LEU A 79 -5.68 34.10 12.98
N ASP A 80 -5.01 34.32 14.10
CA ASP A 80 -4.94 35.64 14.71
C ASP A 80 -3.94 36.51 13.94
N SER A 81 -3.85 37.79 14.31
CA SER A 81 -2.90 38.73 13.70
C SER A 81 -1.44 38.48 14.10
N THR A 82 -1.15 37.43 14.85
CA THR A 82 0.17 37.15 15.40
C THR A 82 1.06 36.53 14.34
N THR A 83 2.26 37.09 14.16
CA THR A 83 3.25 36.49 13.26
C THR A 83 3.93 35.31 13.94
N PHE A 84 4.35 34.30 13.16
CA PHE A 84 5.03 33.11 13.67
C PHE A 84 6.19 33.42 14.62
N ALA A 85 6.99 34.46 14.32
CA ALA A 85 8.13 34.88 15.14
C ALA A 85 7.73 35.36 16.55
N LYS A 86 6.47 35.75 16.75
CA LYS A 86 5.90 36.22 18.02
C LYS A 86 4.94 35.20 18.64
N ASP A 87 4.73 34.05 18.00
CA ASP A 87 3.81 33.04 18.49
C ASP A 87 4.43 32.31 19.70
N PRO A 88 3.85 32.44 20.90
CA PRO A 88 4.38 31.78 22.09
C PRO A 88 4.38 30.26 21.97
N ARG A 89 3.49 29.67 21.15
CA ARG A 89 3.47 28.23 20.88
C ARG A 89 4.69 27.81 20.08
N ALA A 90 5.03 28.57 19.03
CA ALA A 90 6.20 28.28 18.20
C ALA A 90 7.48 28.30 19.04
N ILE A 91 7.61 29.28 19.94
CA ILE A 91 8.74 29.39 20.87
C ILE A 91 8.73 28.24 21.90
N ALA A 92 7.57 27.93 22.49
CA ALA A 92 7.43 26.85 23.49
C ALA A 92 7.77 25.47 22.92
N PHE A 93 7.44 25.21 21.65
CA PHE A 93 7.80 23.96 20.95
C PHE A 93 9.20 24.00 20.30
N GLY A 94 9.94 25.10 20.46
CA GLY A 94 11.32 25.23 20.00
C GLY A 94 11.48 25.35 18.48
N TYR A 95 10.44 25.79 17.76
CA TYR A 95 10.54 26.00 16.32
C TYR A 95 11.38 27.23 16.00
N THR A 96 12.34 27.07 15.08
CA THR A 96 13.18 28.16 14.59
C THR A 96 12.78 28.62 13.20
N HIS A 97 13.15 29.86 12.86
CA HIS A 97 12.89 30.40 11.52
C HIS A 97 13.61 29.59 10.43
N GLU A 98 14.81 29.09 10.73
CA GLU A 98 15.58 28.23 9.84
C GLU A 98 14.87 26.91 9.57
N GLN A 99 14.31 26.26 10.59
CA GLN A 99 13.54 25.02 10.41
C GLN A 99 12.33 25.24 9.51
N ILE A 100 11.59 26.34 9.69
CA ILE A 100 10.44 26.66 8.82
C ILE A 100 10.89 26.85 7.36
N ASN A 101 11.94 27.63 7.14
CA ASN A 101 12.38 27.95 5.78
C ASN A 101 13.06 26.75 5.09
N MET A 102 13.90 26.00 5.80
CA MET A 102 14.64 24.89 5.21
C MET A 102 13.84 23.59 5.16
N LEU A 103 13.03 23.28 6.17
CA LEU A 103 12.32 22.00 6.25
C LEU A 103 10.88 22.09 5.76
N PHE A 104 10.14 23.12 6.21
CA PHE A 104 8.71 23.21 5.95
C PHE A 104 8.38 23.85 4.59
N SER A 105 9.14 24.86 4.14
CA SER A 105 8.92 25.50 2.84
C SER A 105 8.90 24.50 1.67
N PRO A 106 9.85 23.54 1.57
CA PRO A 106 9.80 22.51 0.51
C PRO A 106 8.60 21.56 0.65
N ILE A 107 8.16 21.25 1.88
CA ILE A 107 7.01 20.39 2.12
C ILE A 107 5.72 21.07 1.64
N PHE A 108 5.53 22.35 1.94
CA PHE A 108 4.34 23.09 1.54
C PHE A 108 4.31 23.40 0.04
N ASN A 109 5.45 23.74 -0.55
CA ASN A 109 5.51 24.15 -1.95
C ASN A 109 5.63 22.97 -2.92
N GLU A 110 6.40 21.93 -2.56
CA GLU A 110 6.73 20.83 -3.47
C GLU A 110 6.15 19.47 -3.04
N GLY A 111 5.58 19.38 -1.83
CA GLY A 111 5.10 18.10 -1.26
C GLY A 111 6.23 17.13 -0.94
N LYS A 112 7.48 17.62 -0.87
CA LYS A 112 8.68 16.79 -0.67
C LYS A 112 9.41 17.22 0.59
N LYS A 113 10.06 16.25 1.22
CA LYS A 113 10.95 16.54 2.36
C LYS A 113 12.20 17.25 1.85
N ALA A 114 12.66 18.24 2.61
CA ALA A 114 13.91 18.94 2.34
C ALA A 114 15.10 17.96 2.28
N LEU A 115 15.94 18.14 1.27
CA LEU A 115 17.20 17.40 1.12
C LEU A 115 18.33 18.22 1.75
N GLY A 116 19.14 17.57 2.58
CA GLY A 116 20.37 18.14 3.15
C GLY A 116 21.54 17.22 2.88
N SER A 117 22.71 17.77 2.54
CA SER A 117 23.86 16.99 2.05
C SER A 117 25.13 17.14 2.89
N MET A 118 25.05 17.63 4.12
CA MET A 118 26.20 17.63 5.03
C MET A 118 25.81 16.97 6.35
N GLY A 119 26.28 15.74 6.51
CA GLY A 119 26.40 15.06 7.79
C GLY A 119 27.85 14.63 7.95
N LYS A 120 28.53 15.22 8.92
CA LYS A 120 29.54 14.47 9.68
C LYS A 120 28.91 14.16 11.02
#